data_AF-A0A1Y3TQZ0-F1
#
_entry.id   AF-A0A1Y3TQZ0-F1
#
_cell.length_a   1.000
_cell.length_b   1.000
_cell.length_c   1.000
_cell.angle_alpha   90.00
_cell.angle_beta   90.00
_cell.angle_gamma   90.00
#
_symmetry.space_group_name_H-M   'P 1'
#
loop_
_entity.id
_entity.type
_entity.pdbx_description
1 polymer ?
#
loop_
_entity_poly.entity_id
_entity_poly.type
_entity_poly.pdbx_seq_one_letter_code
_entity_poly.pdbx_strand_id
1 'polypeptide(L)' 'MTKEEATKKAHQMSAYLESEQADEQTHDFDDLWQSLYDICQLATYGIVELTPEEINEAIDWLKETQSLTKLYQTTEIYFS' A
#
# COMPACT_ATOMS: atom_id res chain seq x y z
N MET A 1 8.15 -9.66 -8.70
CA MET A 1 7.73 -8.33 -9.17
C MET A 1 8.88 -7.36 -8.95
N THR A 2 9.21 -6.53 -9.93
CA THR A 2 10.18 -5.43 -9.80
C THR A 2 9.52 -4.23 -9.12
N LYS A 3 10.32 -3.25 -8.65
CA LYS A 3 9.76 -2.00 -8.09
C LYS A 3 8.89 -1.24 -9.11
N GLU A 4 9.31 -1.20 -10.36
CA GLU A 4 8.55 -0.51 -11.41
C GLU A 4 7.18 -1.17 -11.67
N GLU A 5 7.15 -2.50 -11.74
CA GLU A 5 5.89 -3.26 -11.87
C GLU A 5 4.99 -3.06 -10.65
N ALA A 6 5.58 -3.10 -9.44
CA ALA A 6 4.86 -2.90 -8.19
C ALA A 6 4.24 -1.50 -8.11
N THR A 7 5.01 -0.46 -8.44
CA THR A 7 4.53 0.93 -8.48
C THR A 7 3.39 1.09 -9.48
N LYS A 8 3.54 0.58 -10.70
CA LYS A 8 2.47 0.65 -11.73
C LYS A 8 1.19 -0.05 -11.27
N LYS A 9 1.30 -1.21 -10.63
CA LYS A 9 0.15 -1.93 -10.06
C LYS A 9 -0.50 -1.11 -8.94
N ALA A 10 0.30 -0.59 -8.02
CA ALA A 10 -0.21 0.20 -6.89
C ALA A 10 -0.97 1.44 -7.33
N HIS A 11 -0.43 2.20 -8.29
CA HIS A 11 -1.05 3.40 -8.85
C HIS A 11 -2.41 3.16 -9.52
N GLN A 12 -2.81 1.90 -9.73
CA GLN A 12 -4.09 1.52 -10.31
C GLN A 12 -5.12 1.06 -9.26
N MET A 13 -4.72 0.84 -8.01
CA MET A 13 -5.60 0.34 -6.94
C MET A 13 -6.42 1.49 -6.34
N SER A 14 -7.68 1.24 -5.98
CA SER A 14 -8.52 2.23 -5.28
C SER A 14 -7.88 2.73 -3.98
N ALA A 15 -7.20 1.83 -3.25
CA ALA A 15 -6.47 2.19 -2.03
C ALA A 15 -5.40 3.28 -2.27
N TYR A 16 -4.71 3.27 -3.41
CA TYR A 16 -3.72 4.30 -3.72
C TYR A 16 -4.39 5.66 -3.94
N LEU A 17 -5.53 5.69 -4.66
CA LEU A 17 -6.28 6.92 -4.92
C LEU A 17 -6.77 7.60 -3.63
N GLU A 18 -7.13 6.79 -2.63
CA GLU A 18 -7.54 7.27 -1.30
C GLU A 18 -6.36 7.53 -0.34
N SER A 19 -5.13 7.19 -0.73
CA SER A 19 -3.93 7.37 0.10
C SER A 19 -3.33 8.77 -0.01
N GLU A 20 -2.27 9.03 0.78
CA GLU A 20 -1.50 10.28 0.71
C GLU A 20 -0.69 10.45 -0.60
N GLN A 21 -0.41 9.37 -1.32
CA GLN A 21 0.36 9.38 -2.58
C GLN A 21 1.73 10.06 -2.42
N ALA A 22 2.39 9.82 -1.29
CA ALA A 22 3.63 10.51 -0.91
C ALA A 22 4.77 10.30 -1.93
N ASP A 23 4.76 9.18 -2.66
CA ASP A 23 5.73 8.86 -3.70
C ASP A 23 5.64 9.76 -4.94
N GLU A 24 4.55 10.49 -5.16
CA GLU A 24 4.48 11.48 -6.25
C GLU A 24 5.51 12.60 -6.07
N GLN A 25 5.85 12.93 -4.82
CA GLN A 25 6.82 13.97 -4.49
C GLN A 25 8.23 13.41 -4.32
N THR A 26 8.36 12.24 -3.71
CA THR A 26 9.66 11.68 -3.32
C THR A 26 10.23 10.71 -4.36
N HIS A 27 9.36 10.11 -5.18
CA HIS A 27 9.67 8.99 -6.07
C HIS A 27 10.30 7.80 -5.33
N ASP A 28 10.09 7.66 -4.02
CA ASP A 28 10.55 6.52 -3.22
C ASP A 28 9.45 5.45 -3.10
N PHE A 29 9.87 4.20 -3.25
CA PHE A 29 9.00 3.04 -3.11
C PHE A 29 8.53 2.83 -1.67
N ASP A 30 9.36 3.21 -0.69
CA ASP A 30 9.02 3.06 0.72
C ASP A 30 7.85 4.01 1.08
N ASP A 31 7.82 5.20 0.51
CA ASP A 31 6.73 6.16 0.73
C ASP A 31 5.41 5.71 0.11
N LEU A 32 5.47 5.08 -1.07
CA LEU A 32 4.32 4.42 -1.70
C LEU A 32 3.79 3.28 -0.81
N TRP A 33 4.70 2.42 -0.33
CA TRP A 33 4.34 1.28 0.50
C TRP A 33 3.70 1.73 1.82
N GLN A 34 4.27 2.75 2.46
CA GLN A 34 3.73 3.31 3.69
C GLN A 34 2.35 3.95 3.47
N SER A 35 2.16 4.71 2.38
CA SER A 35 0.86 5.32 2.04
C SER A 35 -0.25 4.26 1.92
N LEU A 36 0.07 3.12 1.30
CA LEU A 36 -0.86 2.00 1.17
C LEU A 36 -1.06 1.22 2.48
N TYR A 37 -0.03 1.12 3.32
CA TYR A 37 -0.17 0.52 4.65
C TYR A 37 -1.15 1.31 5.51
N ASP A 38 -0.98 2.63 5.55
CA ASP A 38 -1.80 3.52 6.37
C ASP A 38 -3.26 3.51 5.91
N ILE A 39 -3.50 3.56 4.59
CA ILE A 39 -4.88 3.52 4.08
C ILE A 39 -5.56 2.18 4.34
N CYS A 40 -4.85 1.06 4.23
CA CYS A 40 -5.40 -0.26 4.56
C CYS A 40 -5.77 -0.36 6.04
N GLN A 41 -4.91 0.17 6.92
CA GLN A 41 -5.18 0.22 8.35
C GLN A 41 -6.46 1.03 8.63
N LEU A 42 -6.55 2.25 8.09
CA LEU A 42 -7.70 3.14 8.29
C LEU A 42 -8.99 2.53 7.74
N ALA A 43 -8.94 1.91 6.55
CA ALA A 43 -10.07 1.25 5.92
C ALA A 43 -10.55 0.03 6.73
N THR A 44 -9.63 -0.77 7.29
CA THR A 44 -9.99 -1.92 8.15
C THR A 44 -10.74 -1.48 9.41
N TYR A 45 -10.47 -0.27 9.92
CA TYR A 45 -11.21 0.32 11.04
C TYR A 45 -12.46 1.12 10.63
N GLY A 46 -12.84 1.08 9.34
CA GLY A 46 -14.01 1.77 8.81
C GLY A 46 -13.89 3.30 8.77
N ILE A 47 -12.66 3.82 8.77
CA ILE A 47 -12.39 5.27 8.69
C ILE A 47 -12.40 5.75 7.25
N VAL A 48 -11.93 4.92 6.31
CA VAL A 48 -11.97 5.16 4.87
C VAL A 48 -12.90 4.14 4.21
N GLU A 49 -13.74 4.61 3.28
CA GLU A 49 -14.68 3.75 2.55
C GLU A 49 -13.97 3.04 1.38
N LEU A 50 -13.39 1.88 1.68
CA LEU A 50 -12.97 0.89 0.68
C LEU A 50 -13.81 -0.38 0.85
N THR A 51 -14.11 -1.04 -0.27
CA THR A 51 -14.74 -2.36 -0.23
C THR A 51 -13.76 -3.40 0.34
N PRO A 52 -14.27 -4.51 0.93
CA PRO A 52 -13.41 -5.60 1.39
C PRO A 52 -12.47 -6.13 0.30
N GLU A 53 -12.93 -6.16 -0.95
CA GLU A 53 -12.12 -6.60 -2.09
C GLU A 53 -10.94 -5.65 -2.37
N GLU A 54 -11.16 -4.32 -2.32
CA GLU A 54 -10.11 -3.31 -2.51
C GLU A 54 -9.09 -3.31 -1.36
N ILE A 55 -9.55 -3.53 -0.13
CA ILE A 55 -8.67 -3.67 1.03
C ILE A 55 -7.79 -4.92 0.87
N ASN A 56 -8.38 -6.05 0.50
CA ASN A 56 -7.64 -7.30 0.31
C ASN A 56 -6.61 -7.19 -0.82
N GLU A 57 -6.97 -6.56 -1.94
CA GLU A 57 -6.03 -6.31 -3.05
C GLU A 57 -4.79 -5.54 -2.56
N ALA A 58 -5.00 -4.46 -1.79
CA ALA A 58 -3.91 -3.64 -1.29
C ALA A 58 -3.08 -4.37 -0.22
N ILE A 59 -3.71 -5.14 0.68
CA ILE A 59 -3.00 -5.97 1.67
C ILE A 59 -2.13 -7.04 0.98
N ASP A 60 -2.64 -7.69 -0.07
CA ASP A 60 -1.87 -8.66 -0.83
C ASP A 60 -0.69 -7.99 -1.53
N TRP A 61 -0.90 -6.80 -2.12
CA TRP A 61 0.19 -6.01 -2.68
C TRP A 61 1.26 -5.65 -1.63
N LEU A 62 0.85 -5.25 -0.42
CA LEU A 62 1.79 -4.93 0.67
C LEU A 62 2.66 -6.13 1.02
N LYS A 63 2.06 -7.33 1.15
CA LYS A 63 2.78 -8.59 1.45
C LYS A 63 3.72 -8.99 0.31
N GLU A 64 3.25 -8.94 -0.94
CA GLU A 64 4.04 -9.32 -2.12
C GLU A 64 5.26 -8.41 -2.32
N THR A 65 5.15 -7.15 -1.93
CA THR A 65 6.17 -6.13 -2.21
C THR A 65 7.00 -5.73 -1.00
N GLN A 66 6.68 -6.23 0.21
CA GLN A 66 7.38 -5.88 1.44
C GLN A 66 8.91 -6.05 1.34
N SER A 67 9.36 -7.14 0.70
CA SER A 67 10.79 -7.42 0.48
C SER A 67 11.51 -6.40 -0.41
N LEU A 68 10.77 -5.59 -1.18
CA LEU A 68 11.31 -4.53 -2.03
C LEU A 68 11.56 -3.23 -1.25
N THR A 69 10.93 -3.06 -0.09
CA THR A 69 11.14 -1.88 0.77
C THR A 69 12.54 -1.89 1.37
N LYS A 70 13.06 -0.72 1.78
CA LYS A 70 14.29 -0.64 2.58
C LYS A 70 13.96 -0.59 4.07
N LEU A 71 12.93 0.16 4.44
CA LEU A 71 12.57 0.46 5.83
C LEU A 71 11.59 -0.54 6.44
N TYR A 72 10.77 -1.22 5.61
CA TYR A 72 9.59 -1.95 6.08
C TYR A 72 9.65 -3.47 5.90
N GLN A 73 10.83 -4.03 5.64
CA GLN A 73 11.00 -5.46 5.37
C GLN A 73 10.52 -6.37 6.52
N THR A 74 10.47 -5.85 7.75
CA THR A 74 10.03 -6.59 8.94
C THR A 74 8.79 -5.97 9.59
N THR A 75 8.12 -5.02 8.92
CA THR A 75 6.90 -4.40 9.43
C THR A 75 5.77 -5.43 9.53
N GLU A 76 5.09 -5.48 10.66
CA GLU A 76 3.93 -6.37 10.82
C GLU A 76 2.68 -5.76 10.17
N ILE A 77 2.00 -6.55 9.34
CA ILE A 77 0.67 -6.24 8.80
C ILE A 77 -0.33 -7.03 9.64
N TYR A 78 -0.84 -6.40 10.70
CA TYR A 78 -1.69 -7.03 11.72
C TYR A 78 -3.20 -6.85 11.49
N PHE A 79 -3.58 -6.13 10.44
CA PHE A 79 -4.97 -5.87 10.04
C PHE A 79 -5.37 -6.81 8.90
N SER A 80 -6.64 -7.22 8.90
CA SER A 80 -7.23 -8.18 7.96
C SER A 80 -8.74 -8.01 7.86
#